data_AF-A0A0P7B1H6-F1
#
_entry.id   AF-A0A0P7B1H6-F1
#
_cell.length_a   1.000
_cell.length_b   1.000
_cell.length_c   1.000
_cell.angle_alpha   90.00
_cell.angle_beta   90.00
_cell.angle_gamma   90.00
#
_symmetry.space_group_name_H-M   'P 1'
#
loop_
_entity.id
_entity.type
_entity.pdbx_description
1 polymer ?
#
loop_
_entity_poly.entity_id
_entity_poly.type
_entity_poly.pdbx_seq_one_letter_code
_entity_poly.pdbx_strand_id
1 'polypeptide(L)'
;MIKFFRRIRQELLSDGKFYKYLLYAVGEIVLVVIGILIALQIDSWNQDKKNRKLEQQYYCRLLEDVKQDYSNYEYSLELLNVRINANNIMIQKLLDDTLPLESITPNLLKSVKFSNRNYRATTDALEDIKSSGNLNILTDLSVKNKLASYYESMARTSSIIETNGKAITDKRFFESKDFVSSGWIKLAQQLNGIDTTKVDLDLLNSKVNFTAEIREIMLNDAMFYLGINARNKQILKSVENEILSMIELLNSKCQKPND
;
A
#
# COMPACT_ATOMS: atom_id res chain seq x y z
N MET A 1 12.08 -61.18 0.88
CA MET A 1 13.49 -60.73 1.03
C MET A 1 14.17 -61.19 2.32
N ILE A 2 13.57 -61.01 3.51
CA ILE A 2 14.23 -61.30 4.80
C ILE A 2 14.77 -62.74 4.93
N LYS A 3 14.06 -63.77 4.41
CA LYS A 3 14.51 -65.18 4.53
C LYS A 3 15.72 -65.52 3.66
N PHE A 4 15.92 -64.85 2.53
CA PHE A 4 17.02 -65.10 1.59
C PHE A 4 18.34 -64.53 2.13
N PHE A 5 18.34 -63.25 2.50
CA PHE A 5 19.47 -62.60 3.16
C PHE A 5 19.83 -63.27 4.51
N ARG A 6 18.83 -63.78 5.25
CA ARG A 6 19.06 -64.55 6.48
C ARG A 6 19.83 -65.85 6.25
N ARG A 7 19.53 -66.59 5.17
CA ARG A 7 20.22 -67.85 4.82
C ARG A 7 21.69 -67.61 4.46
N ILE A 8 21.95 -66.58 3.64
CA ILE A 8 23.30 -66.19 3.22
C ILE A 8 24.15 -65.75 4.43
N ARG A 9 23.58 -64.99 5.37
CA ARG A 9 24.30 -64.63 6.61
C ARG A 9 24.65 -65.84 7.48
N GLN A 10 23.74 -66.81 7.58
CA GLN A 10 23.98 -68.03 8.35
C GLN A 10 25.10 -68.88 7.74
N GLU A 11 25.11 -69.07 6.41
CA GLU A 11 26.16 -69.82 5.69
C GLU A 11 27.54 -69.15 5.76
N LEU A 12 27.62 -67.81 5.73
CA LEU A 12 28.88 -67.06 5.82
C LEU A 12 29.49 -67.08 7.24
N LEU A 13 28.67 -67.25 8.28
CA LEU A 13 29.10 -67.33 9.68
C LEU A 13 29.57 -68.74 10.08
N SER A 14 29.00 -69.80 9.50
CA SER A 14 29.36 -71.20 9.81
C SER A 14 30.72 -71.64 9.26
N ASP A 15 31.26 -70.92 8.27
CA ASP A 15 32.45 -71.31 7.50
C ASP A 15 33.78 -70.72 8.02
N GLY A 16 33.81 -70.04 9.18
CA GLY A 16 35.02 -69.36 9.70
C GLY A 16 35.44 -68.10 8.92
N LYS A 17 34.63 -67.66 7.95
CA LYS A 17 34.91 -66.55 7.01
C LYS A 17 34.42 -65.20 7.53
N PHE A 18 34.75 -64.84 8.78
CA PHE A 18 34.31 -63.60 9.43
C PHE A 18 34.57 -62.34 8.59
N TYR A 19 35.72 -62.27 7.90
CA TYR A 19 36.06 -61.16 7.00
C TYR A 19 35.08 -60.99 5.83
N LYS A 20 34.59 -62.09 5.23
CA LYS A 20 33.61 -62.05 4.14
C LYS A 20 32.23 -61.62 4.64
N TYR A 21 31.85 -62.04 5.85
CA TYR A 21 30.63 -61.58 6.51
C TYR A 21 30.68 -60.07 6.80
N LEU A 22 31.81 -59.56 7.27
CA LEU A 22 31.98 -58.13 7.59
C LEU A 22 31.92 -57.25 6.34
N LEU A 23 32.59 -57.65 5.24
CA LEU A 23 32.48 -56.98 3.93
C LEU A 23 31.04 -56.97 3.40
N TYR A 24 30.32 -58.08 3.54
CA TYR A 24 28.93 -58.20 3.12
C TYR A 24 27.99 -57.31 3.94
N ALA A 25 28.14 -57.30 5.27
CA ALA A 25 27.36 -56.44 6.16
C ALA A 25 27.62 -54.94 5.92
N VAL A 26 28.87 -54.55 5.63
CA VAL A 26 29.20 -53.18 5.21
C VAL A 26 28.52 -52.84 3.89
N GLY A 27 28.52 -53.74 2.91
CA GLY A 27 27.80 -53.56 1.65
C GLY A 27 26.29 -53.37 1.83
N GLU A 28 25.66 -54.15 2.72
CA GLU A 28 24.23 -53.99 3.06
C GLU A 28 23.93 -52.64 3.73
N ILE A 29 24.79 -52.20 4.66
CA ILE A 29 24.65 -50.88 5.30
C ILE A 29 24.77 -49.77 4.26
N VAL A 30 25.77 -49.84 3.38
CA VAL A 30 25.97 -48.85 2.30
C VAL A 30 24.76 -48.80 1.37
N LEU A 31 24.20 -49.95 0.98
CA LEU A 31 22.99 -50.01 0.16
C LEU A 31 21.77 -49.38 0.85
N VAL A 32 21.57 -49.65 2.15
CA VAL A 32 20.49 -49.04 2.93
C VAL A 32 20.67 -47.52 3.04
N VAL A 33 21.89 -47.06 3.30
CA VAL A 33 22.22 -45.63 3.39
C VAL A 33 21.96 -44.94 2.05
N ILE A 34 22.38 -45.53 0.92
CA ILE A 34 22.07 -44.99 -0.43
C ILE A 34 20.55 -44.92 -0.65
N GLY A 35 19.81 -45.95 -0.26
CA GLY A 35 18.35 -45.95 -0.35
C GLY A 35 17.69 -44.80 0.43
N ILE A 36 18.14 -44.56 1.67
CA ILE A 36 17.64 -43.45 2.51
C ILE A 36 18.01 -42.10 1.89
N LEU A 37 19.24 -41.93 1.41
CA LEU A 37 19.68 -40.68 0.79
C LEU A 37 18.86 -40.36 -0.48
N ILE A 38 18.58 -41.36 -1.32
CA ILE A 38 17.73 -41.17 -2.51
C ILE A 38 16.31 -40.77 -2.09
N ALA A 39 15.73 -41.43 -1.07
CA ALA A 39 14.40 -41.08 -0.58
C ALA A 39 14.33 -39.64 -0.06
N LEU A 40 15.33 -39.21 0.74
CA LEU A 40 15.44 -37.83 1.22
C LEU A 40 15.63 -36.84 0.07
N GLN A 41 16.42 -37.19 -0.94
CA GLN A 41 16.67 -36.34 -2.11
C GLN A 41 15.38 -36.12 -2.93
N ILE A 42 14.58 -37.17 -3.11
CA ILE A 42 13.28 -37.08 -3.81
C ILE A 42 12.30 -36.19 -3.03
N ASP A 43 12.24 -36.33 -1.71
CA ASP A 43 11.36 -35.51 -0.88
C ASP A 43 11.79 -34.03 -0.91
N SER A 44 13.09 -33.75 -0.75
CA SER A 44 13.65 -32.40 -0.86
C SER A 44 13.34 -31.77 -2.23
N TRP A 45 13.49 -32.53 -3.32
CA TRP A 45 13.19 -32.03 -4.67
C TRP A 45 11.70 -31.70 -4.86
N ASN A 46 10.80 -32.52 -4.31
CA ASN A 46 9.37 -32.26 -4.34
C ASN A 46 8.99 -31.03 -3.49
N GLN A 47 9.61 -30.85 -2.33
CA GLN A 47 9.46 -29.65 -1.50
C GLN A 47 9.96 -28.40 -2.23
N ASP A 48 11.15 -28.44 -2.85
CA ASP A 48 11.69 -27.34 -3.63
C ASP A 48 10.78 -26.95 -4.80
N LYS A 49 10.20 -27.94 -5.49
CA LYS A 49 9.22 -27.69 -6.56
C LYS A 49 7.98 -26.97 -6.04
N LYS A 50 7.45 -27.37 -4.87
CA LYS A 50 6.31 -26.71 -4.22
C LYS A 50 6.66 -25.29 -3.79
N ASN A 51 7.83 -25.09 -3.18
CA ASN A 51 8.31 -23.78 -2.73
C ASN A 51 8.50 -22.82 -3.92
N ARG A 52 9.06 -23.28 -5.04
CA ARG A 52 9.17 -22.46 -6.26
C ARG A 52 7.82 -22.07 -6.83
N LYS A 53 6.84 -22.97 -6.81
CA LYS A 53 5.47 -22.65 -7.26
C LYS A 53 4.84 -21.59 -6.35
N LEU A 54 5.02 -21.70 -5.04
CA LEU A 54 4.51 -20.75 -4.07
C LEU A 54 5.23 -19.39 -4.17
N GLU A 55 6.54 -19.38 -4.41
CA GLU A 55 7.31 -18.15 -4.68
C GLU A 55 6.75 -17.40 -5.90
N GLN A 56 6.47 -18.11 -7.00
CA GLN A 56 5.87 -17.53 -8.21
C GLN A 56 4.48 -16.95 -7.93
N GLN A 57 3.64 -17.66 -7.16
CA GLN A 57 2.33 -17.16 -6.74
C GLN A 57 2.46 -15.87 -5.93
N TYR A 58 3.44 -15.79 -5.03
CA TYR A 58 3.69 -14.59 -4.25
C TYR A 58 4.15 -13.41 -5.11
N TYR A 59 5.04 -13.62 -6.09
CA TYR A 59 5.43 -12.55 -7.01
C TYR A 59 4.24 -12.00 -7.80
N CYS A 60 3.31 -12.87 -8.23
CA CYS A 60 2.11 -12.41 -8.94
C CYS A 60 1.14 -11.65 -8.02
N ARG A 61 0.94 -12.11 -6.78
CA ARG A 61 0.10 -11.38 -5.81
C ARG A 61 0.71 -10.03 -5.43
N LEU A 62 2.02 -9.97 -5.19
CA LEU A 62 2.73 -8.70 -4.95
C LEU A 62 2.62 -7.76 -6.16
N LEU A 63 2.66 -8.30 -7.39
CA LEU A 63 2.46 -7.49 -8.59
C LEU A 63 1.06 -6.87 -8.64
N GLU A 64 0.04 -7.62 -8.23
CA GLU A 64 -1.34 -7.12 -8.11
C GLU A 64 -1.44 -6.00 -7.06
N ASP A 65 -0.85 -6.18 -5.89
CA ASP A 65 -0.77 -5.15 -4.83
C ASP A 65 -0.13 -3.85 -5.37
N VAL A 66 1.04 -3.94 -6.02
CA VAL A 66 1.73 -2.75 -6.53
C VAL A 66 0.98 -2.09 -7.70
N LYS A 67 0.26 -2.86 -8.53
CA LYS A 67 -0.64 -2.29 -9.55
C LYS A 67 -1.79 -1.52 -8.91
N GLN A 68 -2.36 -2.04 -7.83
CA GLN A 68 -3.38 -1.33 -7.07
C GLN A 68 -2.83 -0.04 -6.46
N ASP A 69 -1.56 -0.04 -6.02
CA ASP A 69 -0.88 1.15 -5.54
C ASP A 69 -0.68 2.22 -6.61
N TYR A 70 -0.41 1.82 -7.86
CA TYR A 70 -0.38 2.75 -8.98
C TYR A 70 -1.76 3.38 -9.25
N SER A 71 -2.84 2.60 -9.23
CA SER A 71 -4.19 3.15 -9.35
C SER A 71 -4.54 4.09 -8.19
N ASN A 72 -4.12 3.77 -6.96
CA ASN A 72 -4.28 4.64 -5.79
C ASN A 72 -3.48 5.94 -5.93
N TYR A 73 -2.29 5.88 -6.51
CA TYR A 73 -1.46 7.04 -6.84
C TYR A 73 -2.16 7.96 -7.85
N GLU A 74 -2.66 7.43 -8.97
CA GLU A 74 -3.34 8.22 -10.00
C GLU A 74 -4.57 8.94 -9.44
N TYR A 75 -5.40 8.22 -8.68
CA TYR A 75 -6.57 8.79 -8.02
C TYR A 75 -6.19 9.90 -7.02
N SER A 76 -5.13 9.70 -6.24
CA SER A 76 -4.66 10.71 -5.28
C SER A 76 -4.12 11.96 -5.98
N LEU A 77 -3.45 11.78 -7.12
CA LEU A 77 -2.95 12.87 -7.96
C LEU A 77 -4.11 13.67 -8.58
N GLU A 78 -5.17 13.01 -9.05
CA GLU A 78 -6.38 13.66 -9.56
C GLU A 78 -7.02 14.54 -8.48
N LEU A 79 -7.22 14.00 -7.27
CA LEU A 79 -7.76 14.75 -6.13
C LEU A 79 -6.90 15.97 -5.77
N LEU A 80 -5.56 15.84 -5.84
CA LEU A 80 -4.66 16.97 -5.62
C LEU A 80 -4.82 18.04 -6.70
N ASN A 81 -4.95 17.66 -7.97
CA ASN A 81 -5.18 18.61 -9.06
C ASN A 81 -6.49 19.36 -8.89
N VAL A 82 -7.57 18.67 -8.51
CA VAL A 82 -8.87 19.30 -8.21
C VAL A 82 -8.73 20.34 -7.09
N ARG A 83 -8.07 19.97 -5.99
CA ARG A 83 -7.85 20.87 -4.84
C ARG A 83 -7.02 22.09 -5.22
N ILE A 84 -5.89 21.88 -5.89
CA ILE A 84 -5.00 22.95 -6.36
C ILE A 84 -5.74 23.91 -7.29
N ASN A 85 -6.51 23.39 -8.25
CA ASN A 85 -7.31 24.24 -9.15
C ASN A 85 -8.35 25.06 -8.37
N ALA A 86 -9.10 24.42 -7.46
CA ALA A 86 -10.07 25.11 -6.62
C ALA A 86 -9.43 26.18 -5.73
N ASN A 87 -8.25 25.92 -5.17
CA ASN A 87 -7.48 26.90 -4.41
C ASN A 87 -7.08 28.11 -5.25
N ASN A 88 -6.58 27.89 -6.47
CA ASN A 88 -6.21 28.99 -7.36
C ASN A 88 -7.41 29.86 -7.73
N ILE A 89 -8.56 29.26 -8.05
CA ILE A 89 -9.80 30.01 -8.33
C ILE A 89 -10.25 30.78 -7.08
N MET A 90 -10.15 30.18 -5.90
CA MET A 90 -10.50 30.82 -4.63
C MET A 90 -9.62 32.04 -4.37
N ILE A 91 -8.30 31.90 -4.51
CA ILE A 91 -7.32 33.00 -4.35
C ILE A 91 -7.62 34.12 -5.36
N GLN A 92 -7.80 33.78 -6.63
CA GLN A 92 -8.13 34.74 -7.68
C GLN A 92 -9.36 35.58 -7.31
N LYS A 93 -10.43 34.95 -6.82
CA LYS A 93 -11.66 35.65 -6.45
C LYS A 93 -11.54 36.44 -5.15
N LEU A 94 -10.74 35.96 -4.21
CA LEU A 94 -10.50 36.65 -2.95
C LEU A 94 -9.68 37.92 -3.12
N LEU A 95 -8.79 37.98 -4.12
CA LEU A 95 -8.03 39.17 -4.49
C LEU A 95 -8.88 40.28 -5.14
N ASP A 96 -10.10 39.95 -5.60
CA ASP A 96 -11.05 40.93 -6.11
C ASP A 96 -12.05 41.32 -5.01
N ASP A 97 -11.82 42.49 -4.41
CA ASP A 97 -12.61 43.00 -3.29
C ASP A 97 -14.07 43.29 -3.65
N THR A 98 -14.42 43.36 -4.94
CA THR A 98 -15.78 43.61 -5.42
C THR A 98 -16.64 42.35 -5.46
N LEU A 99 -16.03 41.16 -5.45
CA LEU A 99 -16.76 39.90 -5.60
C LEU A 99 -17.46 39.47 -4.32
N PRO A 100 -18.73 39.01 -4.39
CA PRO A 100 -19.46 38.54 -3.21
C PRO A 100 -18.97 37.16 -2.76
N LEU A 101 -19.28 36.80 -1.51
CA LEU A 101 -18.96 35.50 -0.90
C LEU A 101 -19.49 34.32 -1.74
N GLU A 102 -20.67 34.47 -2.34
CA GLU A 102 -21.31 33.50 -3.23
C GLU A 102 -20.40 33.08 -4.40
N SER A 103 -19.55 33.97 -4.88
CA SER A 103 -18.64 33.65 -5.97
C SER A 103 -17.49 32.72 -5.52
N ILE A 104 -17.13 32.76 -4.23
CA ILE A 104 -15.98 32.07 -3.63
C ILE A 104 -16.38 30.67 -3.13
N THR A 105 -17.54 30.56 -2.48
CA THR A 105 -18.01 29.35 -1.78
C THR A 105 -18.07 28.06 -2.62
N PRO A 106 -18.33 28.06 -3.95
CA PRO A 106 -18.32 26.82 -4.74
C PRO A 106 -16.96 26.10 -4.79
N ASN A 107 -15.86 26.79 -4.50
CA ASN A 107 -14.51 26.21 -4.47
C ASN A 107 -14.03 25.85 -3.07
N LEU A 108 -14.74 26.30 -2.03
CA LEU A 108 -14.35 26.13 -0.63
C LEU A 108 -14.32 24.67 -0.19
N LEU A 109 -15.28 23.86 -0.66
CA LEU A 109 -15.25 22.42 -0.43
C LEU A 109 -14.22 21.71 -1.31
N LYS A 110 -14.12 22.13 -2.56
CA LYS A 110 -13.24 21.48 -3.55
C LYS A 110 -11.77 21.64 -3.18
N SER A 111 -11.39 22.76 -2.56
CA SER A 111 -10.02 23.06 -2.11
C SER A 111 -9.51 22.12 -1.01
N VAL A 112 -10.41 21.56 -0.20
CA VAL A 112 -10.07 20.68 0.93
C VAL A 112 -10.64 19.26 0.78
N LYS A 113 -11.28 18.95 -0.36
CA LYS A 113 -11.97 17.69 -0.62
C LYS A 113 -11.06 16.49 -0.35
N PHE A 114 -11.48 15.63 0.57
CA PHE A 114 -10.75 14.41 0.96
C PHE A 114 -9.28 14.67 1.32
N SER A 115 -8.98 15.83 1.90
CA SER A 115 -7.61 16.21 2.25
C SER A 115 -6.97 15.27 3.28
N ASN A 116 -7.76 14.69 4.18
CA ASN A 116 -7.35 13.70 5.18
C ASN A 116 -7.47 12.24 4.70
N ARG A 117 -7.71 11.98 3.41
CA ARG A 117 -7.76 10.60 2.90
C ARG A 117 -6.37 9.99 2.99
N ASN A 118 -6.30 8.81 3.59
CA ASN A 118 -5.07 8.04 3.68
C ASN A 118 -4.62 7.55 2.29
N TYR A 119 -3.37 7.83 1.95
CA TYR A 119 -2.66 7.24 0.82
C TYR A 119 -1.74 6.16 1.38
N ARG A 120 -2.06 4.88 1.19
CA ARG A 120 -1.32 3.75 1.78
C ARG A 120 -1.00 2.72 0.71
N ALA A 121 0.13 2.03 0.88
CA ALA A 121 0.45 0.86 0.08
C ALA A 121 -0.51 -0.28 0.37
N THR A 122 -0.75 -1.10 -0.65
CA THR A 122 -1.51 -2.34 -0.59
C THR A 122 -0.56 -3.42 -0.10
N THR A 123 -0.95 -4.09 0.99
CA THR A 123 -0.05 -5.00 1.72
C THR A 123 -0.62 -6.40 1.88
N ASP A 124 -1.67 -6.76 1.14
CA ASP A 124 -2.39 -8.03 1.32
C ASP A 124 -1.45 -9.24 1.11
N ALA A 125 -0.64 -9.23 0.05
CA ALA A 125 0.34 -10.28 -0.19
C ALA A 125 1.50 -10.22 0.80
N LEU A 126 1.96 -9.02 1.17
CA LEU A 126 3.05 -8.86 2.14
C LEU A 126 2.67 -9.38 3.53
N GLU A 127 1.47 -9.06 4.00
CA GLU A 127 0.97 -9.51 5.31
C GLU A 127 0.68 -11.01 5.32
N ASP A 128 0.21 -11.58 4.21
CA ASP A 128 0.11 -13.05 4.07
C ASP A 128 1.49 -13.72 4.19
N ILE A 129 2.52 -13.21 3.51
CA ILE A 129 3.89 -13.74 3.59
C ILE A 129 4.44 -13.67 5.02
N LYS A 130 4.22 -12.55 5.72
CA LYS A 130 4.67 -12.36 7.11
C LYS A 130 3.94 -13.28 8.08
N SER A 131 2.62 -13.30 8.02
CA SER A 131 1.77 -14.03 8.97
C SER A 131 1.87 -15.55 8.80
N SER A 132 2.13 -16.03 7.58
CA SER A 132 2.35 -17.46 7.28
C SER A 132 3.77 -17.95 7.58
N GLY A 133 4.71 -17.05 7.91
CA GLY A 133 6.13 -17.40 8.06
C GLY A 133 6.84 -17.72 6.74
N ASN A 134 6.23 -17.40 5.61
CA ASN A 134 6.71 -17.73 4.27
C ASN A 134 7.77 -16.76 3.72
N LEU A 135 8.33 -15.87 4.54
CA LEU A 135 9.35 -14.91 4.08
C LEU A 135 10.56 -15.59 3.43
N ASN A 136 10.92 -16.79 3.90
CA ASN A 136 12.03 -17.58 3.36
C ASN A 136 11.73 -18.19 1.98
N ILE A 137 10.46 -18.20 1.54
CA ILE A 137 10.06 -18.70 0.22
C ILE A 137 10.53 -17.76 -0.89
N LEU A 138 10.61 -16.45 -0.62
CA LEU A 138 11.21 -15.51 -1.54
C LEU A 138 12.73 -15.70 -1.52
N THR A 139 13.28 -16.33 -2.54
CA THR A 139 14.70 -16.69 -2.60
C THR A 139 15.57 -15.56 -3.14
N ASP A 140 15.01 -14.71 -4.01
CA ASP A 140 15.71 -13.56 -4.60
C ASP A 140 15.90 -12.44 -3.56
N LEU A 141 17.14 -12.29 -3.08
CA LEU A 141 17.52 -11.24 -2.12
C LEU A 141 17.35 -9.83 -2.69
N SER A 142 17.55 -9.63 -4.00
CA SER A 142 17.37 -8.33 -4.65
C SER A 142 15.91 -7.90 -4.61
N VAL A 143 14.99 -8.82 -4.91
CA VAL A 143 13.54 -8.57 -4.82
C VAL A 143 13.13 -8.28 -3.38
N LYS A 144 13.59 -9.07 -2.41
CA LYS A 144 13.30 -8.83 -0.98
C LYS A 144 13.75 -7.45 -0.51
N ASN A 145 14.97 -7.03 -0.85
CA ASN A 145 15.50 -5.73 -0.45
C ASN A 145 14.73 -4.57 -1.12
N LYS A 146 14.36 -4.72 -2.40
CA LYS A 146 13.54 -3.73 -3.11
C LYS A 146 12.12 -3.63 -2.54
N LEU A 147 11.48 -4.75 -2.21
CA LEU A 147 10.17 -4.75 -1.53
C LEU A 147 10.24 -4.02 -0.20
N ALA A 148 11.24 -4.33 0.64
CA ALA A 148 11.42 -3.67 1.93
C ALA A 148 11.56 -2.15 1.77
N SER A 149 12.43 -1.71 0.85
CA SER A 149 12.66 -0.29 0.56
C SER A 149 11.40 0.40 0.03
N TYR A 150 10.67 -0.27 -0.88
CA TYR A 150 9.41 0.22 -1.44
C TYR A 150 8.36 0.47 -0.35
N TYR A 151 8.07 -0.53 0.49
CA TYR A 151 7.06 -0.38 1.54
C TYR A 151 7.46 0.66 2.60
N GLU A 152 8.74 0.79 2.91
CA GLU A 152 9.23 1.84 3.81
C GLU A 152 9.03 3.25 3.20
N SER A 153 9.37 3.41 1.92
CA SER A 153 9.17 4.67 1.19
C SER A 153 7.70 5.07 1.09
N MET A 154 6.83 4.10 0.78
CA MET A 154 5.38 4.30 0.74
C MET A 154 4.82 4.68 2.12
N ALA A 155 5.26 4.01 3.19
CA ALA A 155 4.82 4.31 4.56
C ALA A 155 5.24 5.72 5.01
N ARG A 156 6.49 6.12 4.72
CA ARG A 156 6.99 7.48 4.98
C ARG A 156 6.19 8.53 4.21
N THR A 157 5.94 8.29 2.93
CA THR A 157 5.14 9.19 2.08
C THR A 157 3.71 9.32 2.58
N SER A 158 3.07 8.19 2.92
CA SER A 158 1.75 8.13 3.56
C SER A 158 1.69 9.01 4.80
N SER A 159 2.63 8.84 5.73
CA SER A 159 2.64 9.57 7.01
C SER A 159 2.73 11.08 6.83
N ILE A 160 3.56 11.55 5.88
CA ILE A 160 3.69 12.98 5.59
C ILE A 160 2.42 13.53 4.97
N ILE A 161 1.84 12.82 3.99
CA ILE A 161 0.59 13.24 3.33
C ILE A 161 -0.58 13.26 4.32
N GLU A 162 -0.68 12.27 5.20
CA GLU A 162 -1.69 12.16 6.25
C GLU A 162 -1.58 13.34 7.24
N THR A 163 -0.37 13.65 7.70
CA THR A 163 -0.11 14.80 8.60
C THR A 163 -0.51 16.12 7.94
N ASN A 164 -0.11 16.30 6.68
CA ASN A 164 -0.46 17.48 5.89
C ASN A 164 -1.98 17.60 5.67
N GLY A 165 -2.63 16.49 5.37
CA GLY A 165 -4.08 16.40 5.22
C GLY A 165 -4.82 16.79 6.49
N LYS A 166 -4.34 16.29 7.64
CA LYS A 166 -4.86 16.66 8.96
C LYS A 166 -4.72 18.15 9.22
N ALA A 167 -3.58 18.75 8.89
CA ALA A 167 -3.38 20.20 9.09
C ALA A 167 -4.38 21.04 8.27
N ILE A 168 -4.72 20.62 7.04
CA ILE A 168 -5.79 21.26 6.24
C ILE A 168 -7.14 21.17 6.97
N THR A 169 -7.50 19.97 7.45
CA THR A 169 -8.78 19.78 8.13
C THR A 169 -8.83 20.51 9.48
N ASP A 170 -7.74 20.50 10.25
CA ASP A 170 -7.65 21.19 11.54
C ASP A 170 -7.89 22.69 11.34
N LYS A 171 -7.18 23.30 10.39
CA LYS A 171 -7.35 24.70 10.04
C LYS A 171 -8.78 25.02 9.63
N ARG A 172 -9.35 24.22 8.72
CA ARG A 172 -10.69 24.50 8.19
C ARG A 172 -11.80 24.29 9.22
N PHE A 173 -11.77 23.17 9.95
CA PHE A 173 -12.89 22.71 10.76
C PHE A 173 -12.79 23.11 12.24
N PHE A 174 -11.59 23.41 12.75
CA PHE A 174 -11.37 23.69 14.17
C PHE A 174 -10.82 25.09 14.46
N GLU A 175 -10.01 25.65 13.55
CA GLU A 175 -9.42 26.99 13.76
C GLU A 175 -10.28 28.14 13.21
N SER A 176 -11.22 27.85 12.29
CA SER A 176 -12.18 28.83 11.77
C SER A 176 -13.06 29.37 12.90
N LYS A 177 -13.18 30.71 13.01
CA LYS A 177 -13.97 31.37 14.08
C LYS A 177 -15.34 31.84 13.60
N ASP A 178 -15.42 32.49 12.45
CA ASP A 178 -16.68 32.99 11.88
C ASP A 178 -17.19 32.04 10.79
N PHE A 179 -17.92 31.01 11.20
CA PHE A 179 -18.50 30.03 10.28
C PHE A 179 -19.57 30.63 9.36
N VAL A 180 -20.34 31.60 9.86
CA VAL A 180 -21.45 32.23 9.14
C VAL A 180 -20.92 33.01 7.96
N SER A 181 -19.97 33.92 8.19
CA SER A 181 -19.43 34.81 7.16
C SER A 181 -18.35 34.15 6.29
N SER A 182 -17.75 33.04 6.74
CA SER A 182 -16.77 32.27 5.94
C SER A 182 -17.40 31.20 5.03
N GLY A 183 -18.71 31.26 4.81
CA GLY A 183 -19.39 30.46 3.79
C GLY A 183 -19.85 29.07 4.22
N TRP A 184 -19.91 28.76 5.52
CA TRP A 184 -20.42 27.45 5.98
C TRP A 184 -21.91 27.26 5.76
N ILE A 185 -22.69 28.35 5.71
CA ILE A 185 -24.12 28.26 5.38
C ILE A 185 -24.28 27.65 3.98
N LYS A 186 -23.53 28.15 2.99
CA LYS A 186 -23.56 27.63 1.61
C LYS A 186 -23.13 26.18 1.54
N LEU A 187 -22.12 25.80 2.34
CA LEU A 187 -21.70 24.41 2.50
C LEU A 187 -22.85 23.53 3.01
N ALA A 188 -23.47 23.89 4.14
CA ALA A 188 -24.56 23.11 4.72
C ALA A 188 -25.75 23.01 3.76
N GLN A 189 -26.05 24.05 2.99
CA GLN A 189 -27.07 24.02 1.94
C GLN A 189 -26.72 23.05 0.81
N GLN A 190 -25.49 23.09 0.29
CA GLN A 190 -25.06 22.19 -0.79
C GLN A 190 -25.10 20.71 -0.40
N LEU A 191 -24.96 20.42 0.89
CA LEU A 191 -25.04 19.07 1.44
C LEU A 191 -26.46 18.69 1.92
N ASN A 192 -27.47 19.52 1.64
CA ASN A 192 -28.85 19.34 2.12
C ASN A 192 -28.93 19.17 3.66
N GLY A 193 -28.03 19.81 4.40
CA GLY A 193 -27.93 19.70 5.86
C GLY A 193 -28.81 20.67 6.64
N ILE A 194 -29.46 21.64 5.97
CA ILE A 194 -30.34 22.63 6.61
C ILE A 194 -31.80 22.20 6.44
N ASP A 195 -32.47 21.93 7.56
CA ASP A 195 -33.92 21.71 7.61
C ASP A 195 -34.67 23.05 7.64
N THR A 196 -35.21 23.46 6.50
CA THR A 196 -35.91 24.75 6.33
C THR A 196 -37.26 24.81 7.05
N THR A 197 -37.76 23.70 7.59
CA THR A 197 -38.93 23.72 8.48
C THR A 197 -38.60 24.19 9.89
N LYS A 198 -37.31 24.14 10.27
CA LYS A 198 -36.79 24.55 11.58
C LYS A 198 -35.92 25.79 11.53
N VAL A 199 -35.27 26.03 10.39
CA VAL A 199 -34.32 27.11 10.19
C VAL A 199 -34.86 28.08 9.16
N ASP A 200 -35.10 29.33 9.58
CA ASP A 200 -35.36 30.43 8.66
C ASP A 200 -34.08 30.77 7.88
N LEU A 201 -34.05 30.34 6.62
CA LEU A 201 -32.88 30.44 5.78
C LEU A 201 -32.58 31.88 5.36
N ASP A 202 -33.60 32.70 5.15
CA ASP A 202 -33.43 34.10 4.77
C ASP A 202 -32.88 34.89 5.96
N LEU A 203 -33.41 34.65 7.16
CA LEU A 203 -32.87 35.21 8.39
C LEU A 203 -31.42 34.75 8.63
N LEU A 204 -31.11 33.48 8.40
CA LEU A 204 -29.73 32.96 8.54
C LEU A 204 -28.78 33.61 7.54
N ASN A 205 -29.17 33.73 6.27
CA ASN A 205 -28.37 34.41 5.24
C ASN A 205 -28.19 35.91 5.57
N SER A 206 -29.18 36.56 6.19
CA SER A 206 -29.05 37.97 6.62
C SER A 206 -27.98 38.19 7.70
N LYS A 207 -27.49 37.13 8.37
CA LYS A 207 -26.41 37.21 9.36
C LYS A 207 -25.01 37.16 8.74
N VAL A 208 -24.89 36.88 7.45
CA VAL A 208 -23.61 36.86 6.74
C VAL A 208 -23.06 38.28 6.67
N ASN A 209 -21.86 38.48 7.22
CA ASN A 209 -21.14 39.75 7.16
C ASN A 209 -19.75 39.55 6.53
N PHE A 210 -19.70 39.54 5.20
CA PHE A 210 -18.45 39.31 4.46
C PHE A 210 -17.62 40.60 4.38
N THR A 211 -16.85 40.88 5.43
CA THR A 211 -15.97 42.05 5.55
C THR A 211 -14.61 41.83 4.87
N ALA A 212 -13.82 42.90 4.75
CA ALA A 212 -12.43 42.81 4.30
C ALA A 212 -11.57 41.91 5.21
N GLU A 213 -11.82 41.92 6.53
CA GLU A 213 -11.14 41.04 7.48
C GLU A 213 -11.47 39.55 7.22
N ILE A 214 -12.74 39.21 7.00
CA ILE A 214 -13.13 37.83 6.66
C ILE A 214 -12.52 37.40 5.33
N ARG A 215 -12.51 38.29 4.33
CA ARG A 215 -11.85 38.05 3.05
C ARG A 215 -10.36 37.76 3.21
N GLU A 216 -9.66 38.56 4.02
CA GLU A 216 -8.24 38.36 4.30
C GLU A 216 -7.97 37.02 5.00
N ILE A 217 -8.80 36.65 5.98
CA ILE A 217 -8.71 35.33 6.63
C ILE A 217 -8.89 34.20 5.61
N MET A 218 -9.92 34.29 4.76
CA MET A 218 -10.18 33.30 3.72
C MET A 218 -9.05 33.23 2.68
N LEU A 219 -8.39 34.35 2.39
CA LEU A 219 -7.24 34.41 1.48
C LEU A 219 -6.03 33.68 2.08
N ASN A 220 -5.74 33.94 3.35
CA ASN A 220 -4.68 33.25 4.10
C ASN A 220 -4.94 31.73 4.18
N ASP A 221 -6.18 31.33 4.44
CA ASP A 221 -6.61 29.94 4.41
C ASP A 221 -6.40 29.31 3.02
N ALA A 222 -6.84 29.97 1.96
CA ALA A 222 -6.70 29.48 0.60
C ALA A 222 -5.23 29.32 0.18
N MET A 223 -4.36 30.25 0.59
CA MET A 223 -2.91 30.17 0.39
C MET A 223 -2.28 29.00 1.16
N PHE A 224 -2.68 28.80 2.42
CA PHE A 224 -2.22 27.66 3.22
C PHE A 224 -2.60 26.33 2.58
N TYR A 225 -3.88 26.17 2.18
CA TYR A 225 -4.36 24.97 1.51
C TYR A 225 -3.60 24.72 0.19
N LEU A 226 -3.39 25.76 -0.62
CA LEU A 226 -2.63 25.66 -1.87
C LEU A 226 -1.20 25.15 -1.62
N GLY A 227 -0.50 25.74 -0.66
CA GLY A 227 0.87 25.36 -0.31
C GLY A 227 0.98 23.89 0.12
N ILE A 228 0.09 23.44 1.00
CA ILE A 228 0.07 22.04 1.45
C ILE A 228 -0.29 21.08 0.31
N ASN A 229 -1.29 21.41 -0.52
CA ASN A 229 -1.69 20.58 -1.65
C ASN A 229 -0.58 20.51 -2.72
N ALA A 230 0.10 21.61 -3.01
CA ALA A 230 1.25 21.64 -3.92
C ALA A 230 2.42 20.79 -3.40
N ARG A 231 2.74 20.91 -2.09
CA ARG A 231 3.74 20.06 -1.43
C ARG A 231 3.36 18.58 -1.49
N ASN A 232 2.10 18.23 -1.20
CA ASN A 232 1.63 16.85 -1.29
C ASN A 232 1.75 16.30 -2.72
N LYS A 233 1.50 17.10 -3.75
CA LYS A 233 1.69 16.71 -5.15
C LYS A 233 3.16 16.44 -5.47
N GLN A 234 4.08 17.27 -4.96
CA GLN A 234 5.52 17.05 -5.12
C GLN A 234 5.95 15.73 -4.46
N ILE A 235 5.53 15.49 -3.21
CA ILE A 235 5.86 14.27 -2.46
C ILE A 235 5.26 13.03 -3.13
N LEU A 236 3.99 13.09 -3.53
CA LEU A 236 3.34 11.96 -4.18
C LEU A 236 4.05 11.60 -5.50
N LYS A 237 4.49 12.58 -6.28
CA LYS A 237 5.27 12.34 -7.50
C LYS A 237 6.63 11.71 -7.26
N SER A 238 7.23 11.83 -6.06
CA SER A 238 8.55 11.23 -5.82
C SER A 238 8.48 9.70 -5.78
N VAL A 239 7.32 9.11 -5.49
CA VAL A 239 7.15 7.64 -5.44
C VAL A 239 6.66 7.02 -6.76
N GLU A 240 6.33 7.82 -7.78
CA GLU A 240 5.84 7.33 -9.07
C GLU A 240 6.84 6.35 -9.72
N ASN A 241 8.11 6.76 -9.80
CA ASN A 241 9.17 5.93 -10.37
C ASN A 241 9.42 4.67 -9.54
N GLU A 242 9.25 4.73 -8.22
CA GLU A 242 9.41 3.56 -7.34
C GLU A 242 8.30 2.54 -7.59
N ILE A 243 7.04 2.98 -7.71
CA ILE A 243 5.90 2.13 -8.05
C ILE A 243 6.12 1.47 -9.42
N LEU A 244 6.46 2.26 -10.45
CA LEU A 244 6.68 1.75 -11.81
C LEU A 244 7.85 0.76 -11.86
N SER A 245 8.95 1.05 -11.18
CA SER A 245 10.10 0.14 -11.09
C SER A 245 9.76 -1.18 -10.39
N MET A 246 8.91 -1.13 -9.36
CA MET A 246 8.42 -2.34 -8.68
C MET A 246 7.48 -3.16 -9.57
N ILE A 247 6.60 -2.51 -10.34
CA ILE A 247 5.76 -3.20 -11.33
C ILE A 247 6.65 -3.92 -12.34
N GLU A 248 7.63 -3.24 -12.93
CA GLU A 248 8.54 -3.84 -13.91
C GLU A 248 9.30 -5.05 -13.32
N LEU A 249 9.85 -4.89 -12.12
CA LEU A 249 10.56 -5.96 -11.41
C LEU A 249 9.65 -7.17 -11.18
N LEU A 250 8.48 -6.98 -10.58
CA LEU A 250 7.59 -8.09 -10.24
C LEU A 250 6.98 -8.73 -11.48
N ASN A 251 6.75 -7.96 -12.54
CA ASN A 251 6.30 -8.49 -13.83
C ASN A 251 7.35 -9.39 -14.49
N SER A 252 8.64 -9.08 -14.32
CA SER A 252 9.74 -9.98 -14.77
C SER A 252 9.81 -11.29 -13.98
N LYS A 253 9.26 -11.30 -12.76
CA LYS A 253 9.31 -12.44 -11.83
C LYS A 253 8.06 -13.29 -11.83
N CYS A 254 6.89 -12.69 -12.05
CA CYS A 254 5.61 -13.37 -12.15
C CYS A 254 5.53 -14.08 -13.51
N GLN A 255 5.93 -15.36 -13.53
CA GLN A 255 5.64 -16.22 -14.67
C GLN A 255 4.24 -16.78 -14.49
N LYS A 256 3.31 -16.42 -15.39
CA LYS A 256 2.03 -17.13 -15.45
C LYS A 256 2.35 -18.62 -15.62
N PRO A 257 1.78 -19.51 -14.79
CA PRO A 257 1.97 -20.93 -15.01
C PRO A 257 1.52 -21.24 -16.43
N ASN A 258 2.40 -21.79 -17.25
CA ASN A 258 1.97 -22.44 -18.47
C ASN A 258 1.02 -23.56 -18.02
N ASP A 259 -0.25 -23.45 -18.40
CA ASP A 259 -1.25 -24.50 -18.24
C ASP A 259 -0.82 -25.78 -18.95
#